data_AF-A0A382THE5-F1
#
_entry.id   AF-A0A382THE5-F1
#
_cell.length_a   1.000
_cell.length_b   1.000
_cell.length_c   1.000
_cell.angle_alpha   90.00
_cell.angle_beta   90.00
_cell.angle_gamma   90.00
#
_symmetry.space_group_name_H-M   'P 1'
#
loop_
_entity.id
_entity.type
_entity.pdbx_description
1 polymer ?
#
loop_
_entity_poly.entity_id
_entity_poly.type
_entity_poly.pdbx_seq_one_letter_code
_entity_poly.pdbx_strand_id
1 'polypeptide(L)'
;MNSSNGRNKEIMGENAFFTPQVVDDIHIKSDLGRYRMRGMAMFKKIPNFDDLTFLPGTLTRFVIEGYREKCETKTIIGPKAKHPLELDIPIYITGMSFGALSYEAKVALARGATMAGTATCSGEGGMLPDERRYSDKWL
;
A
#
# COMPACT_ATOMS: atom_id res chain seq x y z
N MET A 1 -12.56 -29.46 -35.44
CA MET A 1 -12.00 -30.07 -34.22
C MET A 1 -10.50 -29.89 -34.26
N ASN A 2 -10.00 -28.92 -33.50
CA ASN A 2 -8.61 -28.63 -33.11
C ASN A 2 -8.73 -27.26 -32.41
N SER A 3 -8.90 -27.16 -31.09
CA SER A 3 -7.91 -27.44 -30.05
C SER A 3 -6.53 -26.92 -30.42
N SER A 4 -6.38 -25.60 -30.34
CA SER A 4 -5.12 -25.00 -29.94
C SER A 4 -5.39 -23.99 -28.82
N ASN A 5 -4.72 -24.24 -27.71
CA ASN A 5 -4.91 -23.63 -26.40
C ASN A 5 -4.30 -22.22 -26.42
N GLY A 6 -5.05 -21.20 -26.85
CA GLY A 6 -4.60 -19.81 -26.90
C GLY A 6 -5.27 -19.00 -25.80
N ARG A 7 -4.50 -18.49 -24.84
CA ARG A 7 -5.04 -17.54 -23.84
C ARG A 7 -5.73 -16.37 -24.54
N ASN A 8 -6.95 -16.05 -24.10
CA ASN A 8 -7.70 -14.90 -24.61
C ASN A 8 -7.01 -13.59 -24.20
N LYS A 9 -6.76 -12.70 -25.16
CA LYS A 9 -5.99 -11.45 -24.99
C LYS A 9 -6.86 -10.24 -24.61
N GLU A 10 -8.18 -10.42 -24.54
CA GLU A 10 -9.16 -9.36 -24.28
C GLU A 10 -9.46 -9.16 -22.78
N ILE A 11 -9.06 -10.08 -21.91
CA ILE A 11 -9.34 -10.01 -20.48
C ILE A 11 -8.15 -9.35 -19.77
N MET A 12 -8.36 -8.16 -19.22
CA MET A 12 -7.45 -7.56 -18.24
C MET A 12 -7.40 -8.50 -17.03
N GLY A 13 -6.20 -8.86 -16.57
CA GLY A 13 -5.97 -10.01 -15.69
C GLY A 13 -6.85 -10.09 -14.42
N GLU A 14 -6.98 -11.27 -13.84
CA GLU A 14 -7.81 -11.50 -12.65
C GLU A 14 -7.23 -10.81 -11.40
N ASN A 15 -8.00 -9.89 -10.78
CA ASN A 15 -7.66 -9.21 -9.53
C ASN A 15 -8.70 -9.54 -8.45
N ALA A 16 -8.25 -9.77 -7.22
CA ALA A 16 -9.09 -10.15 -6.07
C ALA A 16 -10.07 -9.05 -5.62
N PHE A 17 -9.82 -7.78 -6.00
CA PHE A 17 -10.67 -6.62 -5.76
C PHE A 17 -11.34 -6.09 -7.04
N PHE A 18 -10.65 -6.14 -8.18
CA PHE A 18 -11.14 -5.72 -9.49
C PHE A 18 -11.20 -6.92 -10.44
N THR A 19 -12.09 -7.86 -10.16
CA THR A 19 -12.27 -9.03 -11.03
C THR A 19 -12.66 -8.60 -12.45
N PRO A 20 -12.42 -9.41 -13.49
CA PRO A 20 -12.86 -9.06 -14.84
C PRO A 20 -14.36 -8.76 -14.92
N GLN A 21 -15.17 -9.39 -14.07
CA GLN A 21 -16.60 -9.07 -13.95
C GLN A 21 -16.85 -7.72 -13.27
N VAL A 22 -16.06 -7.35 -12.27
CA VAL A 22 -16.10 -6.00 -11.67
C VAL A 22 -15.63 -4.96 -12.70
N VAL A 23 -14.58 -5.24 -13.46
CA VAL A 23 -14.02 -4.35 -14.49
C VAL A 23 -14.99 -4.22 -15.67
N ASP A 24 -15.55 -5.32 -16.16
CA ASP A 24 -16.59 -5.35 -17.19
C ASP A 24 -17.85 -4.62 -16.72
N ASP A 25 -18.29 -4.83 -15.48
CA ASP A 25 -19.41 -4.09 -14.91
C ASP A 25 -19.10 -2.59 -14.75
N ILE A 26 -17.86 -2.22 -14.44
CA ILE A 26 -17.39 -0.82 -14.44
C ILE A 26 -17.46 -0.23 -15.87
N HIS A 27 -16.93 -0.93 -16.87
CA HIS A 27 -16.94 -0.47 -18.28
C HIS A 27 -18.36 -0.36 -18.85
N ILE A 28 -19.21 -1.35 -18.56
CA ILE A 28 -20.61 -1.35 -18.99
C ILE A 28 -21.38 -0.21 -18.32
N LYS A 29 -21.13 0.06 -17.03
CA LYS A 29 -21.73 1.22 -16.34
C LYS A 29 -21.24 2.55 -16.89
N SER A 30 -19.95 2.65 -17.25
CA SER A 30 -19.40 3.88 -17.83
C SER A 30 -19.98 4.19 -19.21
N ASP A 31 -20.26 3.16 -20.02
CA ASP A 31 -20.88 3.33 -21.34
C ASP A 31 -22.39 3.57 -21.28
N LEU A 32 -23.12 2.86 -20.41
CA LEU A 32 -24.59 2.97 -20.32
C LEU A 32 -25.07 4.22 -19.56
N GLY A 33 -24.26 4.74 -18.64
CA GLY A 33 -24.63 5.86 -17.77
C GLY A 33 -25.78 5.56 -16.79
N ARG A 34 -26.20 4.29 -16.62
CA ARG A 34 -27.28 3.85 -15.71
C ARG A 34 -26.98 2.50 -15.07
N TYR A 35 -27.58 2.20 -13.90
CA TYR A 35 -27.24 1.01 -13.09
C TYR A 35 -28.01 -0.27 -13.47
N ARG A 36 -27.35 -1.45 -13.41
CA ARG A 36 -27.94 -2.80 -13.59
C ARG A 36 -28.10 -3.52 -12.26
N MET A 37 -29.26 -4.14 -12.01
CA MET A 37 -29.49 -4.99 -10.84
C MET A 37 -29.23 -6.48 -11.13
N ARG A 38 -28.55 -7.18 -10.20
CA ARG A 38 -28.16 -8.60 -10.31
C ARG A 38 -28.01 -9.29 -8.94
N GLY A 39 -28.24 -10.60 -8.90
CA GLY A 39 -28.00 -11.46 -7.74
C GLY A 39 -26.72 -12.30 -7.85
N MET A 40 -25.79 -12.04 -6.91
CA MET A 40 -24.66 -12.85 -6.40
C MET A 40 -23.34 -13.03 -7.20
N ALA A 41 -22.21 -12.82 -6.49
CA ALA A 41 -20.77 -12.83 -6.84
C ALA A 41 -19.94 -13.62 -5.77
N MET A 42 -18.59 -13.50 -5.74
CA MET A 42 -17.64 -14.15 -4.78
C MET A 42 -18.22 -14.48 -3.38
N PHE A 43 -18.17 -15.76 -2.97
CA PHE A 43 -18.74 -16.23 -1.69
C PHE A 43 -17.76 -16.26 -0.49
N LYS A 44 -16.43 -16.12 -0.67
CA LYS A 44 -15.46 -16.14 0.44
C LYS A 44 -14.72 -14.81 0.55
N LYS A 45 -14.87 -14.15 1.70
CA LYS A 45 -14.31 -12.84 2.02
C LYS A 45 -12.78 -12.96 2.08
N ILE A 46 -12.07 -12.16 1.26
CA ILE A 46 -10.62 -11.99 1.43
C ILE A 46 -10.45 -11.39 2.83
N PRO A 47 -9.67 -12.02 3.72
CA PRO A 47 -9.50 -11.52 5.06
C PRO A 47 -8.98 -10.08 4.98
N ASN A 48 -9.82 -9.16 5.42
CA ASN A 48 -9.51 -7.75 5.44
C ASN A 48 -9.03 -7.35 6.84
N PHE A 49 -8.54 -6.12 7.00
CA PHE A 49 -8.16 -5.65 8.34
C PHE A 49 -9.35 -5.63 9.31
N ASP A 50 -10.59 -5.63 8.82
CA ASP A 50 -11.82 -5.71 9.65
C ASP A 50 -12.08 -7.12 10.19
N ASP A 51 -11.43 -8.15 9.64
CA ASP A 51 -11.53 -9.52 10.13
C ASP A 51 -10.51 -9.80 11.26
N LEU A 52 -9.74 -8.79 11.69
CA LEU A 52 -8.80 -8.85 12.81
C LEU A 52 -9.39 -8.23 14.09
N THR A 53 -9.42 -9.00 15.18
CA THR A 53 -9.77 -8.51 16.51
C THR A 53 -8.53 -8.41 17.37
N PHE A 54 -8.18 -7.18 17.79
CA PHE A 54 -7.11 -6.96 18.75
C PHE A 54 -7.64 -7.15 20.17
N LEU A 55 -7.03 -8.07 20.93
CA LEU A 55 -7.34 -8.22 22.35
C LEU A 55 -6.67 -7.09 23.14
N PRO A 56 -7.42 -6.33 23.95
CA PRO A 56 -6.81 -5.32 24.80
C PRO A 56 -5.91 -6.01 25.84
N GLY A 57 -4.74 -5.43 26.09
CA GLY A 57 -3.72 -5.98 26.99
C GLY A 57 -4.05 -5.84 28.48
N THR A 58 -5.32 -5.94 28.89
CA THR A 58 -5.79 -5.58 30.24
C THR A 58 -5.34 -6.54 31.33
N LEU A 59 -4.99 -7.79 30.98
CA LEU A 59 -4.60 -8.83 31.93
C LEU A 59 -3.09 -8.93 32.17
N THR A 60 -2.26 -8.56 31.18
CA THR A 60 -0.81 -8.78 31.22
C THR A 60 -0.01 -7.53 31.55
N ARG A 61 -0.56 -6.33 31.30
CA ARG A 61 0.06 -5.04 31.67
C ARG A 61 -0.99 -3.96 31.85
N PHE A 62 -0.66 -2.89 32.57
CA PHE A 62 -1.52 -1.71 32.60
C PHE A 62 -1.55 -1.04 31.22
N VAL A 63 -2.73 -0.55 30.84
CA VAL A 63 -2.90 0.21 29.59
C VAL A 63 -2.16 1.54 29.75
N ILE A 64 -1.47 1.95 28.69
CA ILE A 64 -0.72 3.21 28.68
C ILE A 64 -1.72 4.35 28.84
N GLU A 65 -1.53 5.17 29.86
CA GLU A 65 -2.31 6.38 30.06
C GLU A 65 -1.62 7.52 29.31
N GLY A 66 -2.23 8.04 28.23
CA GLY A 66 -1.59 8.99 27.32
C GLY A 66 -1.12 10.33 27.93
N TYR A 67 -1.55 10.66 29.15
CA TYR A 67 -1.06 11.83 29.90
C TYR A 67 0.09 11.50 30.88
N ARG A 68 0.28 10.22 31.25
CA ARG A 68 1.37 9.76 32.14
C ARG A 68 2.54 9.20 31.35
N GLU A 69 2.25 8.50 30.27
CA GLU A 69 3.22 7.74 29.48
C GLU A 69 3.05 8.04 27.99
N LYS A 70 4.17 8.33 27.32
CA LYS A 70 4.18 8.60 25.88
C LYS A 70 4.17 7.27 25.12
N CYS A 71 3.25 7.12 24.18
CA CYS A 71 3.27 5.99 23.25
C CYS A 71 4.45 6.16 22.27
N GLU A 72 5.46 5.29 22.36
CA GLU A 72 6.59 5.29 21.44
C GLU A 72 6.29 4.43 20.21
N THR A 73 6.29 5.08 19.05
CA THR A 73 6.07 4.44 17.74
C THR A 73 7.36 4.17 16.98
N LYS A 74 8.50 4.47 17.60
CA LYS A 74 9.82 4.31 17.01
C LYS A 74 10.03 2.87 16.57
N THR A 75 10.41 2.69 15.32
CA THR A 75 10.58 1.38 14.71
C THR A 75 11.97 1.25 14.12
N ILE A 76 12.68 0.17 14.45
CA ILE A 76 14.01 -0.10 13.93
C ILE A 76 13.92 -1.28 12.98
N ILE A 77 14.24 -1.03 11.71
CA ILE A 77 14.30 -2.08 10.68
C ILE A 77 15.74 -2.57 10.59
N GLY A 78 15.91 -3.89 10.69
CA GLY A 78 17.23 -4.53 10.65
C GLY A 78 18.10 -4.22 11.88
N PRO A 79 17.66 -4.51 13.11
CA PRO A 79 18.39 -4.15 14.33
C PRO A 79 19.80 -4.78 14.46
N LYS A 80 20.08 -5.83 13.68
CA LYS A 80 21.40 -6.50 13.61
C LYS A 80 22.20 -6.14 12.36
N ALA A 81 21.68 -5.26 11.51
CA ALA A 81 22.40 -4.80 10.31
C ALA A 81 23.53 -3.84 10.72
N LYS A 82 24.53 -3.68 9.84
CA LYS A 82 25.62 -2.70 10.05
C LYS A 82 25.09 -1.27 10.13
N HIS A 83 24.03 -0.99 9.38
CA HIS A 83 23.34 0.30 9.37
C HIS A 83 21.84 0.04 9.54
N PRO A 84 21.34 -0.03 10.78
CA PRO A 84 19.91 -0.19 11.04
C PRO A 84 19.16 1.08 10.62
N LEU A 85 17.94 0.90 10.09
CA LEU A 85 17.09 2.03 9.71
C LEU A 85 16.15 2.37 10.86
N GLU A 86 16.32 3.55 11.43
CA GLU A 86 15.49 4.04 12.54
C GLU A 86 14.40 4.97 12.03
N LEU A 87 13.13 4.58 12.21
CA LEU A 87 11.95 5.35 11.84
C LEU A 87 11.25 5.85 13.10
N ASP A 88 10.68 7.06 13.03
CA ASP A 88 9.95 7.62 14.18
C ASP A 88 8.53 7.03 14.29
N ILE A 89 8.02 6.52 13.17
CA ILE A 89 6.71 5.88 13.04
C ILE A 89 6.84 4.51 12.32
N PRO A 90 5.93 3.55 12.55
CA PRO A 90 5.95 2.22 11.95
C PRO A 90 5.38 2.21 10.52
N ILE A 91 5.53 3.29 9.77
CA ILE A 91 4.99 3.47 8.42
C ILE A 91 6.06 4.15 7.59
N TYR A 92 6.36 3.64 6.41
CA TYR A 92 7.25 4.31 5.45
C TYR A 92 6.64 4.27 4.05
N ILE A 93 7.13 5.13 3.16
CA ILE A 93 6.62 5.23 1.79
C ILE A 93 7.39 4.25 0.91
N THR A 94 6.67 3.25 0.38
CA THR A 94 7.26 2.25 -0.50
C THR A 94 7.63 2.83 -1.86
N GLY A 95 8.54 2.15 -2.55
CA GLY A 95 9.09 2.57 -3.83
C GLY A 95 8.08 2.45 -4.97
N MET A 96 7.82 3.56 -5.64
CA MET A 96 7.10 3.62 -6.90
C MET A 96 8.00 4.24 -7.96
N SER A 97 8.07 3.64 -9.14
CA SER A 97 9.05 4.02 -10.16
C SER A 97 8.82 5.45 -10.68
N PHE A 98 9.91 6.15 -10.97
CA PHE A 98 9.87 7.35 -11.78
C PHE A 98 9.38 6.97 -13.19
N GLY A 99 8.33 7.63 -13.67
CA GLY A 99 7.59 7.25 -14.87
C GLY A 99 6.19 6.70 -14.55
N ALA A 100 6.02 5.98 -13.44
CA ALA A 100 4.69 5.69 -12.87
C ALA A 100 4.18 6.87 -12.03
N LEU A 101 5.09 7.56 -11.34
CA LEU A 101 4.85 8.83 -10.66
C LEU A 101 5.56 9.99 -11.36
N SER A 102 4.96 11.17 -11.27
CA SER A 102 5.57 12.41 -11.74
C SER A 102 6.77 12.80 -10.86
N TYR A 103 7.61 13.68 -11.41
CA TYR A 103 8.76 14.24 -10.71
C TYR A 103 8.35 14.90 -9.38
N GLU A 104 7.33 15.76 -9.46
CA GLU A 104 6.83 16.56 -8.35
C GLU A 104 6.22 15.67 -7.27
N ALA A 105 5.51 14.61 -7.67
CA ALA A 105 4.94 13.63 -6.74
C ALA A 105 6.04 12.95 -5.93
N LYS A 106 7.13 12.50 -6.57
CA LYS A 106 8.27 11.90 -5.86
C LYS A 106 8.94 12.87 -4.89
N VAL A 107 9.18 14.11 -5.32
CA VAL A 107 9.79 15.14 -4.46
C VAL A 107 8.88 15.48 -3.27
N ALA A 108 7.56 15.54 -3.49
CA ALA A 108 6.60 15.77 -2.41
C ALA A 108 6.58 14.62 -1.41
N LEU A 109 6.62 13.36 -1.87
CA LEU A 109 6.69 12.18 -1.01
C LEU A 109 7.98 12.16 -0.19
N ALA A 110 9.12 12.47 -0.80
CA ALA A 110 10.41 12.60 -0.12
C ALA A 110 10.37 13.62 1.03
N ARG A 111 9.87 14.83 0.75
CA ARG A 111 9.70 15.88 1.77
C ARG A 111 8.74 15.46 2.87
N GLY A 112 7.60 14.89 2.49
CA GLY A 112 6.56 14.45 3.44
C GLY A 112 7.06 13.36 4.38
N ALA A 113 7.82 12.38 3.87
CA ALA A 113 8.41 11.34 4.69
C ALA A 113 9.43 11.88 5.69
N THR A 114 10.32 12.78 5.25
CA THR A 114 11.28 13.44 6.14
C THR A 114 10.57 14.23 7.24
N MET A 115 9.52 14.98 6.90
CA MET A 115 8.71 15.69 7.88
C MET A 115 8.01 14.76 8.88
N ALA A 116 7.58 13.58 8.42
CA ALA A 116 6.95 12.54 9.24
C ALA A 116 7.97 11.67 10.01
N GLY A 117 9.27 11.91 9.86
CA GLY A 117 10.33 11.13 10.52
C GLY A 117 10.49 9.71 9.97
N THR A 118 10.03 9.47 8.75
CA THR A 118 10.06 8.16 8.09
C THR A 118 10.86 8.15 6.79
N ALA A 119 11.04 6.97 6.21
CA ALA A 119 11.83 6.74 5.01
C ALA A 119 10.99 6.74 3.73
N THR A 120 11.65 7.04 2.62
CA THR A 120 11.17 6.82 1.26
C THR A 120 12.06 5.85 0.51
N CYS A 121 11.51 5.27 -0.56
CA CYS A 121 12.24 4.46 -1.54
C CYS A 121 11.92 4.94 -2.95
N SER A 122 12.89 4.88 -3.88
CA SER A 122 12.72 5.36 -5.27
C SER A 122 11.98 4.37 -6.17
N GLY A 123 11.91 3.10 -5.79
CA GLY A 123 11.48 2.03 -6.69
C GLY A 123 12.40 1.84 -7.90
N GLU A 124 11.90 1.15 -8.93
CA GLU A 124 12.70 0.69 -10.08
C GLU A 124 13.10 1.77 -11.10
N GLY A 125 12.48 2.95 -11.04
CA GLY A 125 12.65 4.00 -12.06
C GLY A 125 13.94 4.83 -11.94
N GLY A 126 14.84 4.41 -11.05
CA GLY A 126 16.03 5.18 -10.70
C GLY A 126 15.73 6.29 -9.68
N MET A 127 16.82 6.77 -9.07
CA MET A 127 16.77 7.77 -8.01
C MET A 127 16.97 9.17 -8.56
N LEU A 128 16.01 10.05 -8.29
CA LEU A 128 16.11 11.44 -8.68
C LEU A 128 17.05 12.18 -7.71
N PRO A 129 17.93 13.07 -8.19
CA PRO A 129 18.82 13.85 -7.32
C PRO A 129 18.05 14.66 -6.27
N ASP A 130 16.94 15.27 -6.67
CA ASP A 130 16.09 16.06 -5.77
C ASP A 130 15.34 15.18 -4.78
N GLU A 131 14.83 14.02 -5.19
CA GLU A 131 14.20 13.04 -4.30
C GLU A 131 15.18 12.66 -3.17
N ARG A 132 16.42 12.31 -3.52
CA ARG A 132 17.46 12.00 -2.54
C ARG A 132 17.84 13.18 -1.65
N ARG A 133 17.84 14.41 -2.19
CA ARG A 133 18.20 15.61 -1.43
C ARG A 133 17.19 15.94 -0.33
N TYR A 134 15.90 15.64 -0.57
CA TYR A 134 14.84 15.93 0.39
C TYR A 134 14.54 14.77 1.35
N SER A 135 15.01 13.57 1.05
CA SER A 135 14.86 12.41 1.93
C SER A 135 16.00 12.31 2.93
N ASP A 136 15.67 12.41 4.22
CA ASP A 136 16.61 12.22 5.32
C ASP A 136 16.92 10.73 5.55
N LYS A 137 15.88 9.89 5.52
CA LYS A 137 15.94 8.44 5.70
C LYS A 137 15.54 7.75 4.40
N TRP A 138 16.30 6.73 4.01
CA TRP A 138 16.21 6.15 2.67
C TRP A 138 16.45 4.65 2.65
N LEU A 139 15.66 3.93 1.84
CA LEU A 139 15.82 2.52 1.49
C LEU A 139 16.20 2.38 0.00
#